data_AF-A0A376J8Y7-F1
#
_entry.id   AF-A0A376J8Y7-F1
#
_cell.length_a   1.000
_cell.length_b   1.000
_cell.length_c   1.000
_cell.angle_alpha   90.00
_cell.angle_beta   90.00
_cell.angle_gamma   90.00
#
_symmetry.space_group_name_H-M   'P 1'
#
loop_
_entity.id
_entity.type
_entity.pdbx_description
1 polymer ?
#
loop_
_entity_poly.entity_id
_entity_poly.type
_entity_poly.pdbx_seq_one_letter_code
_entity_poly.pdbx_strand_id
1 'polypeptide(L)'
;MLRNGNKYLLMLVSIIMLTACISQSRTSFIPPQDRESLLAEQPWPHNGFVAISWHNVEDEAADQRFMSVRTSALREQFAWLRENGYQPVSIAQIREAHQGGKPLPEKAVVLTFDDGYQSFYTRVFPILQAFQWPAVWAPSAVGSIRQRMNK
;
A
#
# COMPACT_ATOMS: atom_id res chain seq x y z
N MET A 1 -42.48 -3.09 -42.78
CA MET A 1 -42.57 -1.62 -42.67
C MET A 1 -42.41 -1.21 -41.22
N LEU A 2 -41.23 -0.71 -40.81
CA LEU A 2 -41.03 -0.17 -39.46
C LEU A 2 -41.94 1.05 -39.26
N ARG A 3 -42.79 1.02 -38.22
CA ARG A 3 -43.69 2.11 -37.80
C ARG A 3 -42.85 3.37 -37.59
N ASN A 4 -43.26 4.50 -38.18
CA ASN A 4 -42.42 5.71 -38.32
C ASN A 4 -41.74 6.17 -37.00
N GLY A 5 -42.36 5.94 -35.84
CA GLY A 5 -41.78 6.23 -34.52
C GLY A 5 -40.46 5.50 -34.22
N ASN A 6 -40.29 4.25 -34.66
CA ASN A 6 -39.04 3.50 -34.42
C ASN A 6 -37.88 4.03 -35.26
N LYS A 7 -38.16 4.64 -36.42
CA LYS A 7 -37.12 5.25 -37.28
C LYS A 7 -36.55 6.51 -36.66
N TYR A 8 -37.40 7.36 -36.07
CA TYR A 8 -36.96 8.56 -35.36
C TYR A 8 -36.17 8.22 -34.09
N LEU A 9 -36.60 7.20 -33.34
CA LEU A 9 -35.86 6.72 -32.17
C LEU A 9 -34.46 6.20 -32.54
N LEU A 10 -34.36 5.38 -33.59
CA LEU A 10 -33.08 4.88 -34.10
C LEU A 10 -32.18 6.02 -34.61
N MET A 11 -32.76 7.04 -35.25
CA MET A 11 -32.01 8.22 -35.69
C MET A 11 -31.47 9.02 -34.50
N LEU A 12 -32.28 9.21 -33.44
CA LEU A 12 -31.89 9.92 -32.23
C LEU A 12 -30.76 9.20 -31.48
N VAL A 13 -30.84 7.88 -31.32
CA VAL A 13 -29.79 7.07 -30.70
C VAL A 13 -28.48 7.14 -31.50
N SER A 14 -28.58 7.11 -32.83
CA SER A 14 -27.41 7.27 -33.72
C SER A 14 -26.73 8.63 -33.54
N ILE A 15 -27.51 9.71 -33.44
CA ILE A 15 -26.98 11.07 -33.24
C ILE A 15 -26.30 11.20 -31.86
N ILE A 16 -26.87 10.60 -30.82
CA ILE A 16 -26.28 10.59 -29.46
C ILE A 16 -24.95 9.81 -29.46
N MET A 17 -24.89 8.66 -30.13
CA MET A 17 -23.65 7.88 -30.25
C MET A 17 -22.57 8.61 -31.05
N LEU A 18 -22.92 9.27 -32.16
CA LEU A 18 -21.95 10.05 -32.94
C LEU A 18 -21.41 11.27 -32.16
N THR A 19 -22.27 11.98 -31.43
CA THR A 19 -21.85 13.12 -30.61
C THR A 19 -20.97 12.70 -29.42
N ALA A 20 -21.21 11.52 -28.84
CA ALA A 20 -20.34 10.92 -27.82
C ALA A 20 -18.94 10.57 -28.37
N CYS A 21 -18.86 10.04 -29.60
CA CYS A 21 -17.57 9.76 -30.25
C CYS A 21 -16.78 11.02 -30.61
N ILE A 22 -17.45 12.11 -30.99
CA ILE A 22 -16.80 13.39 -31.35
C ILE A 22 -16.34 14.17 -30.09
N SER A 23 -17.04 13.99 -28.97
CA SER A 23 -16.75 14.68 -27.70
C SER A 23 -15.66 13.99 -26.87
N GLN A 24 -15.07 12.90 -27.37
CA GLN A 24 -13.97 12.25 -26.67
C GLN A 24 -12.73 13.14 -26.77
N SER A 25 -12.41 13.84 -25.68
CA SER A 25 -11.22 14.68 -25.55
C SER A 25 -9.99 13.86 -25.93
N ARG A 26 -9.28 14.26 -27.00
CA ARG A 26 -7.99 13.66 -27.33
C ARG A 26 -7.09 13.84 -26.11
N THR A 27 -6.62 12.75 -25.53
CA THR A 27 -5.55 12.80 -24.53
C THR A 27 -4.35 13.48 -25.18
N SER A 28 -4.06 14.72 -24.76
CA SER A 28 -2.90 15.44 -25.26
C SER A 28 -1.65 14.86 -24.60
N PHE A 29 -0.59 14.64 -25.37
CA PHE A 29 0.71 14.29 -24.80
C PHE A 29 1.20 15.46 -23.94
N ILE A 30 1.55 15.18 -22.69
CA ILE A 30 2.19 16.15 -21.78
C ILE A 30 3.68 15.81 -21.72
N PRO A 31 4.56 16.68 -22.26
CA PRO A 31 6.00 16.54 -22.16
C PRO A 31 6.46 16.41 -20.70
N PRO A 32 7.55 15.69 -20.39
CA PRO A 32 8.00 15.46 -19.02
C PRO A 32 8.12 16.74 -18.17
N GLN A 33 8.58 17.85 -18.76
CA GLN A 33 8.74 19.13 -18.07
C GLN A 33 7.42 19.81 -17.69
N ASP A 34 6.32 19.46 -18.36
CA ASP A 34 5.00 20.06 -18.15
C ASP A 34 4.09 19.15 -17.28
N ARG A 35 4.61 18.01 -16.81
CA ARG A 35 3.90 17.12 -15.91
C ARG A 35 3.94 17.72 -14.50
N GLU A 36 2.85 17.51 -13.76
CA GLU A 36 2.88 17.76 -12.32
C GLU A 36 4.02 16.94 -11.69
N SER A 37 4.82 17.60 -10.86
CA SER A 37 5.90 16.94 -10.15
C SER A 37 5.34 15.82 -9.28
N LEU A 38 5.98 14.66 -9.34
CA LEU A 38 5.55 13.51 -8.54
C LEU A 38 5.74 13.83 -7.05
N LEU A 39 4.87 13.28 -6.19
CA LEU A 39 5.07 13.36 -4.74
C LEU A 39 6.48 12.87 -4.31
N ALA A 40 7.07 11.95 -5.09
CA ALA A 40 8.41 11.42 -4.86
C ALA A 40 9.55 12.41 -5.15
N GLU A 41 9.29 13.48 -5.91
CA GLU A 41 10.27 14.53 -6.24
C GLU A 41 10.19 15.72 -5.27
N GLN A 42 9.15 15.77 -4.44
CA GLN A 42 8.99 16.80 -3.42
C GLN A 42 9.88 16.48 -2.20
N PRO A 43 10.31 17.51 -1.44
CA PRO A 43 10.94 17.30 -0.14
C PRO A 43 10.05 16.45 0.78
N TRP A 44 10.67 15.70 1.69
CA TRP A 44 9.91 14.90 2.65
C TRP A 44 8.97 15.80 3.48
N PRO A 45 7.66 15.53 3.51
CA PRO A 45 6.72 16.40 4.22
C PRO A 45 7.02 16.47 5.72
N HIS A 46 6.85 17.63 6.34
CA HIS A 46 6.98 17.77 7.78
C HIS A 46 6.02 16.85 8.53
N ASN A 47 6.53 16.05 9.48
CA ASN A 47 5.80 14.96 10.14
C ASN A 47 5.18 13.92 9.20
N GLY A 48 5.61 13.88 7.93
CA GLY A 48 5.24 12.82 6.99
C GLY A 48 5.86 11.50 7.40
N PHE A 49 5.09 10.43 7.23
CA PHE A 49 5.57 9.06 7.39
C PHE A 49 4.89 8.12 6.41
N VAL A 50 5.55 7.03 6.06
CA VAL A 50 4.97 5.93 5.27
C VAL A 50 4.51 4.83 6.21
N ALA A 51 3.31 4.30 6.01
CA ALA A 51 2.84 3.10 6.68
C ALA A 51 2.95 1.92 5.72
N ILE A 52 3.63 0.85 6.14
CA ILE A 52 3.79 -0.37 5.34
C ILE A 52 3.12 -1.52 6.09
N SER A 53 2.20 -2.21 5.41
CA SER A 53 1.50 -3.39 5.92
C SER A 53 2.11 -4.67 5.36
N TRP A 54 2.41 -5.59 6.25
CA TRP A 54 2.69 -6.99 5.96
C TRP A 54 1.64 -7.86 6.61
N HIS A 55 1.44 -9.04 6.03
CA HIS A 55 0.55 -10.06 6.58
C HIS A 55 1.41 -11.27 7.02
N ASN A 56 1.27 -12.42 6.39
CA ASN A 56 2.00 -13.62 6.79
C ASN A 56 3.47 -13.61 6.30
N VAL A 57 4.34 -14.34 7.00
CA VAL A 57 5.75 -14.53 6.62
C VAL A 57 6.10 -16.01 6.66
N GLU A 58 6.62 -16.52 5.55
CA GLU A 58 6.90 -17.95 5.34
C GLU A 58 8.32 -18.14 4.80
N ASP A 59 8.99 -19.23 5.13
CA ASP A 59 10.39 -19.44 4.69
C ASP A 59 10.47 -19.90 3.23
N GLU A 60 9.50 -20.72 2.80
CA GLU A 60 9.49 -21.39 1.50
C GLU A 60 8.58 -20.69 0.49
N ALA A 61 7.48 -21.33 0.07
CA ALA A 61 6.53 -20.74 -0.86
C ALA A 61 5.62 -19.76 -0.13
N ALA A 62 5.74 -18.47 -0.45
CA ALA A 62 4.86 -17.44 0.07
C ALA A 62 3.46 -17.61 -0.54
N ASP A 63 2.50 -18.05 0.28
CA ASP A 63 1.13 -18.29 -0.12
C ASP A 63 0.34 -16.99 -0.31
N GLN A 64 -0.15 -16.76 -1.53
CA GLN A 64 -0.94 -15.58 -1.87
C GLN A 64 -2.25 -15.49 -1.09
N ARG A 65 -2.80 -16.62 -0.60
CA ARG A 65 -4.04 -16.64 0.20
C ARG A 65 -3.92 -15.87 1.52
N PHE A 66 -2.71 -15.77 2.05
CA PHE A 66 -2.41 -15.06 3.30
C PHE A 66 -1.57 -13.80 3.07
N MET A 67 -1.51 -13.33 1.81
CA MET A 67 -0.67 -12.22 1.39
C MET A 67 0.78 -12.36 1.90
N SER A 68 1.29 -13.58 1.85
CA SER A 68 2.59 -13.91 2.43
C SER A 68 3.74 -13.24 1.67
N VAL A 69 4.82 -12.94 2.41
CA VAL A 69 6.16 -12.73 1.84
C VAL A 69 7.12 -13.79 2.34
N ARG A 70 8.20 -14.04 1.59
CA ARG A 70 9.28 -14.89 2.08
C ARG A 70 10.03 -14.21 3.22
N THR A 71 10.50 -14.96 4.20
CA THR A 71 11.36 -14.44 5.28
C THR A 71 12.63 -13.79 4.72
N SER A 72 13.22 -14.34 3.66
CA SER A 72 14.35 -13.72 2.95
C SER A 72 13.98 -12.39 2.33
N ALA A 73 12.84 -12.30 1.65
CA ALA A 73 12.34 -11.07 1.04
C ALA A 73 12.04 -10.00 2.10
N LEU A 74 11.49 -10.36 3.26
CA LEU A 74 11.29 -9.42 4.37
C LEU A 74 12.63 -8.85 4.87
N ARG A 75 13.67 -9.68 5.01
CA ARG A 75 15.00 -9.21 5.40
C ARG A 75 15.60 -8.26 4.36
N GLU A 76 15.45 -8.58 3.07
CA GLU A 76 15.89 -7.70 1.98
C GLU A 76 15.12 -6.37 1.98
N GLN A 77 13.81 -6.39 2.24
CA GLN A 77 12.99 -5.18 2.38
C GLN A 77 13.45 -4.32 3.57
N PHE A 78 13.75 -4.94 4.72
CA PHE A 78 14.28 -4.22 5.88
C PHE A 78 15.67 -3.65 5.64
N ALA A 79 16.55 -4.40 4.95
CA ALA A 79 17.86 -3.92 4.53
C ALA A 79 17.71 -2.71 3.60
N TRP A 80 16.83 -2.81 2.60
CA TRP A 80 16.56 -1.73 1.67
C TRP A 80 16.05 -0.46 2.37
N LEU A 81 15.11 -0.60 3.32
CA LEU A 81 14.62 0.54 4.12
C LEU A 81 15.79 1.23 4.85
N ARG A 82 16.64 0.44 5.50
CA ARG A 82 17.81 0.95 6.23
C ARG A 82 18.80 1.65 5.29
N GLU A 83 19.17 1.01 4.18
CA GLU A 83 20.12 1.53 3.19
C GLU A 83 19.63 2.82 2.52
N ASN A 84 18.31 2.97 2.37
CA ASN A 84 17.70 4.16 1.78
C ASN A 84 17.34 5.24 2.81
N GLY A 85 17.75 5.05 4.08
CA GLY A 85 17.64 6.05 5.14
C GLY A 85 16.26 6.16 5.78
N TYR A 86 15.36 5.20 5.56
CA TYR A 86 14.08 5.16 6.26
C TYR A 86 14.27 4.90 7.75
N GLN A 87 13.48 5.57 8.57
CA GLN A 87 13.58 5.56 10.03
C GLN A 87 12.33 4.94 10.65
N PRO A 88 12.40 3.68 11.12
CA PRO A 88 11.28 3.05 11.81
C PRO A 88 10.87 3.82 13.06
N VAL A 89 9.60 4.20 13.14
CA VAL A 89 9.02 4.97 14.25
C VAL A 89 7.91 4.21 14.94
N SER A 90 7.77 4.46 16.25
CA SER A 90 6.72 3.89 17.09
C SER A 90 5.44 4.73 17.04
N ILE A 91 4.31 4.10 17.41
CA ILE A 91 3.04 4.82 17.63
C ILE A 91 3.18 5.92 18.69
N ALA A 92 4.04 5.74 19.69
CA ALA A 92 4.29 6.76 20.70
C ALA A 92 4.91 8.02 20.10
N GLN A 93 5.89 7.87 19.21
CA GLN A 93 6.52 9.00 18.49
C GLN A 93 5.54 9.67 17.53
N ILE A 94 4.72 8.91 16.81
CA ILE A 94 3.68 9.46 15.95
C ILE A 94 2.67 10.29 16.76
N ARG A 95 2.23 9.76 17.90
CA ARG A 95 1.31 10.47 18.81
C ARG A 95 1.95 11.73 19.39
N GLU A 96 3.22 11.68 19.78
CA GLU A 96 3.96 12.83 20.30
C GLU A 96 4.07 13.94 19.24
N ALA A 97 4.48 13.61 18.01
CA ALA A 97 4.55 14.56 16.90
C ALA A 97 3.18 15.17 16.58
N HIS A 98 2.11 14.35 16.61
CA HIS A 98 0.74 14.82 16.42
C HIS A 98 0.30 15.82 17.49
N GLN A 99 0.78 15.67 18.73
CA GLN A 99 0.50 16.58 19.84
C GLN A 99 1.36 17.85 19.84
N GLY A 100 2.16 18.07 18.78
CA GLY A 100 3.08 19.20 18.69
C GLY A 100 4.37 19.03 19.50
N GLY A 101 4.67 17.80 19.94
CA GLY A 101 5.93 17.44 20.58
C GLY A 101 7.07 17.28 19.58
N LYS A 102 8.01 16.39 19.86
CA LYS A 102 9.15 16.14 18.97
C LYS A 102 8.66 15.70 17.58
N PRO A 103 9.12 16.35 16.48
CA PRO A 103 8.70 15.97 15.14
C PRO A 103 9.25 14.60 14.74
N LEU A 104 8.58 13.96 13.79
CA LEU A 104 9.08 12.73 13.18
C LEU A 104 10.35 13.02 12.37
N PRO A 105 11.30 12.07 12.30
CA PRO A 105 12.46 12.21 11.43
C PRO A 105 12.02 12.22 9.96
N GLU A 106 12.86 12.78 9.08
CA GLU A 106 12.70 12.57 7.65
C GLU A 106 12.71 11.07 7.33
N LYS A 107 11.97 10.67 6.30
CA LYS A 107 11.79 9.27 5.89
C LYS A 107 11.28 8.35 7.02
N ALA A 108 10.48 8.89 7.94
CA ALA A 108 9.80 8.09 8.96
C ALA A 108 8.95 6.97 8.32
N VAL A 109 9.03 5.76 8.88
CA VAL A 109 8.23 4.62 8.45
C VAL A 109 7.63 3.90 9.65
N VAL A 110 6.35 3.54 9.59
CA VAL A 110 5.73 2.66 10.58
C VAL A 110 5.55 1.27 9.96
N LEU A 111 6.12 0.27 10.64
CA LEU A 111 6.06 -1.13 10.22
C LEU A 111 4.83 -1.77 10.88
N THR A 112 3.88 -2.23 10.07
CA THR A 112 2.61 -2.80 10.56
C THR A 112 2.45 -4.24 10.07
N PHE A 113 1.98 -5.12 10.95
CA PHE A 113 1.77 -6.54 10.70
C PHE A 113 0.36 -6.94 11.11
N ASP A 114 -0.42 -7.43 10.15
CA ASP A 114 -1.87 -7.61 10.31
C ASP A 114 -2.24 -9.08 10.58
N ASP A 115 -3.53 -9.31 10.83
CA ASP A 115 -4.22 -10.60 11.03
C ASP A 115 -3.85 -11.43 12.26
N GLY A 116 -2.66 -11.29 12.82
CA GLY A 116 -2.25 -12.05 14.01
C GLY A 116 -1.58 -13.39 13.70
N TYR A 117 -0.96 -13.54 12.52
CA TYR A 117 -0.27 -14.78 12.18
C TYR A 117 0.86 -15.12 13.17
N GLN A 118 0.99 -16.41 13.50
CA GLN A 118 2.06 -16.91 14.38
C GLN A 118 3.46 -16.58 13.84
N SER A 119 3.59 -16.47 12.51
CA SER A 119 4.83 -16.07 11.84
C SER A 119 5.36 -14.70 12.29
N PHE A 120 4.49 -13.79 12.73
CA PHE A 120 4.94 -12.55 13.35
C PHE A 120 5.83 -12.86 14.57
N TYR A 121 5.36 -13.71 15.48
CA TYR A 121 6.14 -14.08 16.66
C TYR A 121 7.37 -14.92 16.33
N THR A 122 7.25 -15.91 15.44
CA THR A 122 8.33 -16.87 15.19
C THR A 122 9.40 -16.38 14.22
N ARG A 123 9.10 -15.40 13.35
CA ARG A 123 10.01 -14.93 12.30
C ARG A 123 10.24 -13.43 12.32
N VAL A 124 9.19 -12.63 12.44
CA VAL A 124 9.30 -11.15 12.38
C VAL A 124 9.88 -10.58 13.67
N PHE A 125 9.34 -10.99 14.82
CA PHE A 125 9.71 -10.45 16.12
C PHE A 125 11.21 -10.60 16.45
N PRO A 126 11.87 -11.75 16.20
CA PRO A 126 13.32 -11.86 16.37
C PRO A 126 14.13 -10.90 15.49
N ILE A 127 13.67 -10.62 14.27
CA ILE A 127 14.31 -9.65 13.37
C ILE A 127 14.13 -8.24 13.93
N LEU A 128 12.91 -7.86 14.35
CA LEU A 128 12.65 -6.57 14.97
C LEU A 128 13.50 -6.36 16.23
N GLN A 129 13.65 -7.40 17.07
CA GLN A 129 14.53 -7.37 18.24
C GLN A 129 16.00 -7.17 17.88
N ALA A 130 16.51 -7.91 16.88
CA ALA A 130 17.89 -7.76 16.43
C ALA A 130 18.17 -6.34 15.89
N PHE A 131 17.19 -5.71 15.26
CA PHE A 131 17.30 -4.36 14.72
C PHE A 131 16.96 -3.26 15.75
N GLN A 132 16.37 -3.62 16.90
CA GLN A 132 15.77 -2.70 17.86
C GLN A 132 14.74 -1.77 17.20
N TRP A 133 13.94 -2.33 16.29
CA TRP A 133 12.96 -1.56 15.51
C TRP A 133 11.55 -1.67 16.09
N PRO A 134 10.82 -0.55 16.21
CA PRO A 134 9.42 -0.58 16.59
C PRO A 134 8.54 -1.12 15.45
N ALA A 135 7.43 -1.73 15.81
CA ALA A 135 6.38 -2.16 14.88
C ALA A 135 5.02 -2.17 15.58
N VAL A 136 3.96 -2.31 14.79
CA VAL A 136 2.59 -2.57 15.23
C VAL A 136 2.20 -3.97 14.81
N TRP A 137 1.59 -4.73 15.71
CA TRP A 137 0.97 -6.01 15.41
C TRP A 137 -0.52 -5.92 15.71
N ALA A 138 -1.35 -6.12 14.69
CA ALA A 138 -2.80 -5.97 14.75
C ALA A 138 -3.50 -7.33 14.57
N PRO A 139 -3.57 -8.16 15.63
CA PRO A 139 -4.24 -9.46 15.54
C PRO A 139 -5.75 -9.30 15.35
N SER A 140 -6.33 -10.15 14.51
CA SER A 140 -7.79 -10.23 14.38
C SER A 140 -8.38 -10.92 15.62
N ALA A 141 -9.44 -10.35 16.19
CA ALA A 141 -10.08 -10.88 17.41
C ALA A 141 -10.92 -12.17 17.17
N VAL A 142 -10.96 -12.69 15.94
CA VAL A 142 -11.72 -13.89 15.60
C VAL A 142 -10.84 -15.12 15.84
N GLY A 143 -11.25 -15.94 16.81
CA GLY A 143 -10.47 -17.06 17.33
C GLY A 143 -9.99 -18.06 16.27
N SER A 144 -8.71 -18.46 16.42
CA SER A 144 -8.10 -19.64 15.82
C SER A 144 -8.15 -19.70 14.27
N ILE A 145 -7.26 -18.94 13.62
CA ILE A 145 -6.70 -19.41 12.34
C ILE A 145 -5.81 -20.61 12.69
N ARG A 146 -6.38 -21.82 12.62
CA ARG A 146 -5.64 -23.07 12.75
C ARG A 146 -4.80 -23.25 11.49
N GLN A 147 -3.60 -22.66 11.46
CA GLN A 147 -2.63 -22.96 10.41
C GLN A 147 -2.23 -24.43 10.56
N ARG A 148 -2.56 -25.24 9.55
CA ARG A 148 -2.22 -26.67 9.51
C ARG A 148 -0.70 -26.76 9.36
N MET A 149 -0.02 -27.19 10.43
CA MET A 149 1.40 -27.53 10.36
C MET A 149 1.56 -28.78 9.48
N ASN A 150 1.98 -28.61 8.23
CA ASN A 150 2.58 -29.71 7.50
C ASN A 150 4.05 -29.78 7.95
N LYS A 151 4.35 -30.83 8.72
CA LYS A 151 5.72 -31.33 8.92
C LYS A 151 6.27 -31.86 7.61
#